data_AF-A0A7S2FJA2-F1
#
_entry.id   AF-A0A7S2FJA2-F1
#
_cell.length_a   1.000
_cell.length_b   1.000
_cell.length_c   1.000
_cell.angle_alpha   90.00
_cell.angle_beta   90.00
_cell.angle_gamma   90.00
#
_symmetry.space_group_name_H-M   'P 1'
#
loop_
_entity.id
_entity.type
_entity.pdbx_description
1 polymer ?
#
loop_
_entity_poly.entity_id
_entity_poly.type
_entity_poly.pdbx_seq_one_letter_code
_entity_poly.pdbx_strand_id
1 'polypeptide(L)'
;SRRLGRVRPKLRPHPLLGPPARTMPAARGTKRGARAVASEPKKQRAEPGLAGVVEAIEKAADLPEPCRALLAAVAPTCFPSEVGEQLPHEATIVSWIGDVLDGLRAKLQDAVDEANALASDGDAAKNALDGKASEAQGALVAAMEGVVATRSGVEEASERVAT
;
A
#
# COMPACT_ATOMS: atom_id res chain seq x y z
N SER A 1 -32.68 -51.76 -8.90
CA SER A 1 -32.57 -51.90 -7.43
C SER A 1 -31.40 -52.80 -7.06
N ARG A 2 -30.22 -52.23 -6.75
CA ARG A 2 -29.10 -52.96 -6.14
C ARG A 2 -28.49 -52.08 -5.04
N ARG A 3 -28.66 -52.49 -3.78
CA ARG A 3 -28.15 -51.80 -2.60
C ARG A 3 -26.65 -52.07 -2.48
N LEU A 4 -25.83 -51.03 -2.63
CA LEU A 4 -24.41 -51.09 -2.27
C LEU A 4 -24.28 -51.04 -0.75
N GLY A 5 -24.00 -52.20 -0.14
CA GLY A 5 -23.70 -52.31 1.28
C GLY A 5 -22.38 -51.61 1.60
N ARG A 6 -22.45 -50.54 2.39
CA ARG A 6 -21.27 -49.89 2.97
C ARG A 6 -20.76 -50.75 4.13
N VAL A 7 -19.72 -51.54 3.87
CA VAL A 7 -18.93 -52.19 4.93
C VAL A 7 -18.03 -51.11 5.54
N ARG A 8 -18.37 -50.63 6.73
CA ARG A 8 -17.48 -49.75 7.51
C ARG A 8 -16.33 -50.57 8.08
N PRO A 9 -15.05 -50.22 7.85
CA PRO A 9 -13.94 -50.88 8.51
C PRO A 9 -13.97 -50.57 10.02
N LYS A 10 -13.88 -51.61 10.85
CA LYS A 10 -13.72 -51.51 12.31
C LYS A 10 -12.40 -50.80 12.62
N LEU A 11 -12.48 -49.56 13.09
CA LEU A 11 -11.39 -48.88 13.79
C LEU A 11 -10.97 -49.73 14.99
N ARG A 12 -9.71 -50.20 14.99
CA ARG A 12 -9.11 -50.85 16.15
C ARG A 12 -8.70 -49.77 17.14
N PRO A 13 -9.03 -49.89 18.44
CA PRO A 13 -8.52 -48.98 19.46
C PRO A 13 -7.01 -49.22 19.65
N HIS A 14 -6.22 -48.16 19.53
CA HIS A 14 -4.81 -48.20 19.91
C HIS A 14 -4.68 -48.40 21.43
N PRO A 15 -3.77 -49.26 21.91
CA PRO A 15 -3.52 -49.40 23.34
C PRO A 15 -2.81 -48.14 23.85
N LEU A 16 -3.48 -47.43 24.77
CA LEU A 16 -2.87 -46.39 25.59
C LEU A 16 -1.84 -47.04 26.51
N LEU A 17 -0.57 -47.05 26.09
CA LEU A 17 0.55 -47.33 26.97
C LEU A 17 0.77 -46.10 27.87
N GLY A 18 0.13 -46.13 29.04
CA GLY A 18 0.37 -45.15 30.10
C GLY A 18 1.76 -45.34 30.73
N PRO A 19 2.45 -44.27 31.13
CA PRO A 19 3.65 -44.38 31.97
C PRO A 19 3.29 -44.75 33.42
N PRO A 20 4.14 -45.53 34.12
CA PRO A 20 3.87 -45.96 35.49
C PRO A 20 3.92 -44.78 36.47
N ALA A 21 2.89 -44.69 37.30
CA ALA A 21 2.80 -43.78 38.43
C ALA A 21 3.95 -44.04 39.42
N ARG A 22 4.88 -43.08 39.52
CA ARG A 22 5.81 -42.99 40.66
C ARG A 22 5.22 -42.00 41.67
N THR A 23 4.68 -42.55 42.75
CA THR A 23 4.33 -41.81 43.96
C THR A 23 5.61 -41.41 44.70
N MET A 24 5.85 -40.10 44.83
CA MET A 24 6.83 -39.53 45.76
C MET A 24 6.10 -38.46 46.62
N PRO A 25 6.44 -38.35 47.92
CA PRO A 25 5.67 -37.59 48.89
C PRO A 25 5.82 -36.07 48.75
N ALA A 26 4.78 -35.36 49.17
CA ALA A 26 4.64 -33.91 49.11
C ALA A 26 5.65 -33.18 49.99
N ALA A 27 6.54 -32.40 49.37
CA ALA A 27 7.24 -31.31 50.02
C ALA A 27 6.40 -30.03 49.86
N ARG A 28 5.65 -29.68 50.91
CA ARG A 28 5.02 -28.35 51.05
C ARG A 28 6.12 -27.30 51.17
N GLY A 29 6.19 -26.38 50.22
CA GLY A 29 7.16 -25.29 50.26
C GLY A 29 6.88 -24.16 49.26
N THR A 30 6.05 -23.21 49.70
CA THR A 30 6.34 -21.76 49.58
C THR A 30 6.23 -21.07 48.20
N LYS A 31 5.14 -20.29 48.10
CA LYS A 31 4.99 -18.94 47.49
C LYS A 31 4.92 -18.79 45.96
N ARG A 32 3.67 -18.60 45.52
CA ARG A 32 3.14 -17.46 44.72
C ARG A 32 3.90 -17.06 43.44
N GLY A 33 3.28 -17.40 42.31
CA GLY A 33 2.97 -16.41 41.28
C GLY A 33 4.15 -15.89 40.45
N ALA A 34 4.87 -16.76 39.77
CA ALA A 34 5.58 -16.35 38.56
C ALA A 34 4.55 -16.25 37.43
N ARG A 35 3.94 -15.06 37.28
CA ARG A 35 3.25 -14.67 36.05
C ARG A 35 4.25 -14.92 34.93
N ALA A 36 3.94 -15.83 34.00
CA ALA A 36 4.77 -16.04 32.83
C ALA A 36 4.81 -14.72 32.07
N VAL A 37 5.88 -13.95 32.29
CA VAL A 37 6.17 -12.77 31.49
C VAL A 37 6.50 -13.36 30.14
N ALA A 38 5.57 -13.22 29.19
CA ALA A 38 5.83 -13.51 27.79
C ALA A 38 7.12 -12.76 27.45
N SER A 39 8.21 -13.51 27.26
CA SER A 39 9.48 -12.94 26.86
C SER A 39 9.22 -12.17 25.57
N GLU A 40 9.40 -10.85 25.60
CA GLU A 40 9.29 -10.03 24.41
C GLU A 40 10.18 -10.65 23.33
N PRO A 41 9.64 -10.92 22.13
CA PRO A 41 10.42 -11.52 21.07
C PRO A 41 11.61 -10.60 20.78
N LYS A 42 12.83 -11.14 20.91
CA LYS A 42 14.05 -10.45 20.50
C LYS A 42 13.83 -9.95 19.07
N LYS A 43 13.78 -8.63 18.89
CA LYS A 43 13.77 -8.01 17.57
C LYS A 43 14.96 -8.57 16.80
N GLN A 44 14.69 -9.47 15.86
CA GLN A 44 15.69 -9.88 14.89
C GLN A 44 16.20 -8.60 14.23
N ARG A 45 17.52 -8.45 14.16
CA ARG A 45 18.13 -7.39 13.36
C ARG A 45 17.68 -7.64 11.91
N ALA A 46 16.69 -6.88 11.46
CA ALA A 46 16.27 -6.91 10.08
C ALA A 46 17.43 -6.35 9.24
N GLU A 47 17.86 -7.12 8.25
CA GLU A 47 18.80 -6.63 7.24
C GLU A 47 18.18 -5.41 6.54
N PRO A 48 18.94 -4.32 6.32
CA PRO A 48 18.40 -3.09 5.76
C PRO A 48 17.75 -3.29 4.38
N GLY A 49 18.20 -4.28 3.60
CA GLY A 49 17.58 -4.62 2.31
C GLY A 49 16.21 -5.30 2.42
N LEU A 50 15.90 -5.95 3.55
CA LEU A 50 14.64 -6.65 3.77
C LEU A 50 13.57 -5.80 4.45
N ALA A 51 13.97 -4.71 5.12
CA ALA A 51 13.05 -3.76 5.71
C ALA A 51 12.05 -3.23 4.66
N GLY A 52 12.52 -2.88 3.46
CA GLY A 52 11.66 -2.41 2.37
C GLY A 52 10.65 -3.46 1.90
N VAL A 53 11.03 -4.74 1.87
CA VAL A 53 10.13 -5.84 1.48
C VAL A 53 9.03 -6.02 2.54
N VAL A 54 9.40 -6.00 3.82
CA VAL A 54 8.44 -6.10 4.93
C VAL A 54 7.45 -4.93 4.91
N GLU A 55 7.94 -3.70 4.77
CA GLU A 55 7.08 -2.51 4.65
C GLU A 55 6.15 -2.59 3.44
N ALA A 56 6.62 -3.09 2.30
CA ALA A 56 5.80 -3.25 1.11
C ALA A 56 4.69 -4.31 1.31
N ILE A 57 5.00 -5.43 1.97
CA ILE A 57 3.99 -6.45 2.33
C ILE A 57 2.95 -5.84 3.29
N GLU A 58 3.38 -5.04 4.27
CA GLU A 58 2.46 -4.37 5.20
C GLU A 58 1.51 -3.37 4.51
N LYS A 59 2.00 -2.70 3.46
CA LYS A 59 1.22 -1.75 2.64
C LYS A 59 0.28 -2.42 1.63
N ALA A 60 0.39 -3.73 1.40
CA ALA A 60 -0.44 -4.45 0.45
C ALA A 60 -1.89 -4.62 0.96
N ALA A 61 -2.75 -3.63 0.66
CA ALA A 61 -4.13 -3.59 1.15
C ALA A 61 -5.02 -4.74 0.65
N ASP A 62 -4.67 -5.39 -0.47
CA ASP A 62 -5.47 -6.48 -1.05
C ASP A 62 -5.38 -7.79 -0.27
N LEU A 63 -4.35 -7.94 0.56
CA LEU A 63 -4.16 -9.14 1.34
C LEU A 63 -4.89 -9.01 2.68
N PRO A 64 -5.52 -10.09 3.18
CA PRO A 64 -5.97 -10.12 4.56
C PRO A 64 -4.81 -9.86 5.53
N GLU A 65 -5.08 -9.14 6.62
CA GLU A 65 -4.12 -8.88 7.70
C GLU A 65 -3.33 -10.12 8.16
N PRO A 66 -3.95 -11.30 8.41
CA PRO A 66 -3.19 -12.48 8.83
C PRO A 66 -2.21 -12.96 7.76
N CYS A 67 -2.53 -12.80 6.47
CA CYS A 67 -1.64 -13.17 5.37
C CYS A 67 -0.44 -12.22 5.29
N ARG A 68 -0.66 -10.90 5.46
CA ARG A 68 0.43 -9.93 5.54
C ARG A 68 1.38 -10.22 6.69
N ALA A 69 0.85 -10.46 7.89
CA ALA A 69 1.64 -10.76 9.07
C ALA A 69 2.47 -12.04 8.89
N LEU A 70 1.89 -13.08 8.25
CA LEU A 70 2.60 -14.31 7.94
C LEU A 70 3.76 -14.07 6.96
N LEU A 71 3.49 -13.39 5.84
CA LEU A 71 4.51 -13.12 4.82
C LEU A 71 5.64 -12.22 5.37
N ALA A 72 5.29 -11.21 6.16
CA ALA A 72 6.25 -10.33 6.82
C ALA A 72 7.14 -11.09 7.83
N ALA A 73 6.58 -12.04 8.58
CA ALA A 73 7.32 -12.84 9.54
C ALA A 73 8.25 -13.85 8.87
N VAL A 74 7.87 -14.40 7.72
CA VAL A 74 8.63 -15.46 7.03
C VAL A 74 9.64 -14.90 6.03
N ALA A 75 9.41 -13.70 5.48
CA ALA A 75 10.32 -13.05 4.54
C ALA A 75 11.80 -13.06 5.01
N PRO A 76 12.16 -12.68 6.25
CA PRO A 76 13.55 -12.68 6.70
C PRO A 76 14.25 -14.03 6.67
N THR A 77 13.49 -15.12 6.70
CA THR A 77 14.04 -16.49 6.67
C THR A 77 14.25 -17.02 5.26
N CYS A 78 13.56 -16.48 4.25
CA CYS A 78 13.61 -17.01 2.88
C CYS A 78 14.67 -16.34 1.98
N PHE A 79 15.03 -15.07 2.27
CA PHE A 79 15.99 -14.32 1.45
C PHE A 79 17.49 -14.55 1.71
N PRO A 80 17.98 -14.98 2.90
CA PRO A 80 19.42 -15.11 3.14
C PRO A 80 20.05 -16.38 2.56
N SER A 81 19.25 -17.35 2.11
CA SER A 81 19.74 -18.60 1.53
C SER A 81 20.43 -18.35 0.19
N GLU A 82 21.69 -18.81 0.05
CA GLU A 82 22.45 -18.71 -1.19
C GLU A 82 21.73 -19.40 -2.35
N VAL A 83 21.95 -18.89 -3.58
CA VAL A 83 21.31 -19.39 -4.79
C VAL A 83 21.69 -20.85 -5.01
N GLY A 84 20.77 -21.77 -4.72
CA GLY A 84 20.96 -23.22 -4.88
C GLY A 84 20.65 -24.07 -3.65
N GLU A 85 20.56 -23.46 -2.45
CA GLU A 85 20.23 -24.18 -1.21
C GLU A 85 18.79 -23.93 -0.71
N GLN A 86 18.04 -23.08 -1.40
CA GLN A 86 16.67 -22.76 -1.03
C GLN A 86 15.78 -24.01 -1.06
N LEU A 87 15.08 -24.22 0.04
CA LEU A 87 14.13 -25.31 0.13
C LEU A 87 12.94 -25.01 -0.80
N PRO A 88 12.29 -26.03 -1.43
CA PRO A 88 11.19 -25.79 -2.38
C PRO A 88 10.03 -24.93 -1.82
N HIS A 89 9.81 -24.96 -0.51
CA HIS A 89 8.80 -24.13 0.14
C HIS A 89 9.24 -22.66 0.27
N GLU A 90 10.53 -22.38 0.46
CA GLU A 90 11.06 -21.00 0.50
C GLU A 90 10.88 -20.34 -0.86
N ALA A 91 11.18 -21.05 -1.95
CA ALA A 91 10.96 -20.58 -3.32
C ALA A 91 9.49 -20.24 -3.59
N THR A 92 8.57 -21.05 -3.06
CA THR A 92 7.11 -20.79 -3.19
C THR A 92 6.71 -19.51 -2.45
N ILE A 93 7.26 -19.28 -1.25
CA ILE A 93 6.95 -18.08 -0.45
C ILE A 93 7.55 -16.84 -1.11
N VAL A 94 8.77 -16.92 -1.65
CA VAL A 94 9.38 -15.82 -2.40
C VAL A 94 8.53 -15.49 -3.64
N SER A 95 7.99 -16.49 -4.34
CA SER A 95 7.06 -16.27 -5.44
C SER A 95 5.81 -15.49 -5.00
N TRP A 96 5.19 -15.88 -3.87
CA TRP A 96 4.02 -15.16 -3.35
C TRP A 96 4.36 -13.72 -2.95
N ILE A 97 5.52 -13.49 -2.34
CA ILE A 97 5.98 -12.14 -2.03
C ILE A 97 6.17 -11.34 -3.34
N GLY A 98 6.74 -11.95 -4.38
CA GLY A 98 6.87 -11.37 -5.71
C GLY A 98 5.53 -10.90 -6.27
N ASP A 99 4.53 -11.79 -6.27
CA ASP A 99 3.17 -11.47 -6.76
C ASP A 99 2.54 -10.29 -6.00
N VAL A 100 2.74 -10.23 -4.68
CA VAL A 100 2.26 -9.12 -3.83
C VAL A 100 2.96 -7.80 -4.18
N LEU A 101 4.27 -7.84 -4.37
CA LEU A 101 5.07 -6.66 -4.74
C LEU A 101 4.72 -6.15 -6.14
N ASP A 102 4.49 -7.06 -7.09
CA ASP A 102 4.07 -6.70 -8.45
C ASP A 102 2.67 -6.07 -8.44
N GLY A 103 1.74 -6.61 -7.65
CA GLY A 103 0.43 -6.00 -7.44
C GLY A 103 0.51 -4.60 -6.83
N LEU A 104 1.36 -4.42 -5.81
CA LEU A 104 1.59 -3.10 -5.20
C LEU A 104 2.23 -2.13 -6.19
N ARG A 105 3.20 -2.59 -6.98
CA ARG A 105 3.86 -1.78 -8.01
C ARG A 105 2.87 -1.32 -9.08
N ALA A 106 2.01 -2.21 -9.56
CA ALA A 106 0.97 -1.87 -10.53
C ALA A 106 0.06 -0.76 -10.00
N LYS A 107 -0.39 -0.88 -8.75
CA LYS A 107 -1.23 0.16 -8.11
C LYS A 107 -0.54 1.50 -7.93
N LEU A 108 0.73 1.49 -7.52
CA LEU A 108 1.50 2.72 -7.40
C LEU A 108 1.71 3.37 -8.77
N GLN A 109 1.91 2.56 -9.81
CA GLN A 109 1.99 3.03 -11.19
C GLN A 109 0.66 3.66 -11.63
N ASP A 110 -0.47 2.97 -11.40
CA ASP A 110 -1.80 3.50 -11.72
C ASP A 110 -2.05 4.84 -11.03
N ALA A 111 -1.69 4.97 -9.75
CA ALA A 111 -1.83 6.21 -8.98
C ALA A 111 -0.93 7.33 -9.52
N VAL A 112 0.29 7.01 -9.98
CA VAL A 112 1.18 7.97 -10.64
C VAL A 112 0.60 8.42 -11.97
N ASP A 113 0.06 7.50 -12.76
CA ASP A 113 -0.53 7.80 -14.06
C ASP A 113 -1.80 8.65 -13.91
N GLU A 114 -2.64 8.37 -12.93
CA GLU A 114 -3.79 9.21 -12.56
C GLU A 114 -3.35 10.61 -12.13
N ALA A 115 -2.34 10.71 -11.24
CA ALA A 115 -1.82 12.00 -10.80
C ALA A 115 -1.22 12.82 -11.97
N ASN A 116 -0.52 12.16 -12.89
CA ASN A 116 0.03 12.80 -14.08
C ASN A 116 -1.07 13.29 -15.03
N ALA A 117 -2.15 12.52 -15.19
CA ALA A 117 -3.31 12.94 -15.98
C ALA A 117 -3.97 14.20 -15.38
N LEU A 118 -4.21 14.20 -14.06
CA LEU A 118 -4.76 15.36 -13.35
C LEU A 118 -3.85 16.60 -13.44
N ALA A 119 -2.53 16.42 -13.36
CA ALA A 119 -1.58 17.50 -13.52
C ALA A 119 -1.63 18.09 -14.94
N SER A 120 -1.66 17.23 -15.96
CA SER A 120 -1.77 17.65 -17.36
C SER A 120 -3.07 18.41 -17.64
N ASP A 121 -4.20 17.96 -17.08
CA ASP A 121 -5.48 18.65 -17.21
C ASP A 121 -5.46 20.02 -16.53
N GLY A 122 -4.83 20.10 -15.35
CA GLY A 122 -4.62 21.34 -14.62
C GLY A 122 -3.78 22.35 -15.41
N ASP A 123 -2.68 21.90 -16.01
CA ASP A 123 -1.81 22.73 -16.86
C ASP A 123 -2.55 23.22 -18.11
N ALA A 124 -3.34 22.36 -18.76
CA ALA A 124 -4.16 22.74 -19.90
C ALA A 124 -5.20 23.81 -19.52
N ALA A 125 -5.89 23.64 -18.39
CA ALA A 125 -6.86 24.60 -17.89
C ALA A 125 -6.21 25.94 -17.54
N LYS A 126 -5.05 25.91 -16.90
CA LYS A 126 -4.26 27.11 -16.59
C LYS A 126 -3.87 27.86 -17.85
N ASN A 127 -3.30 27.18 -18.84
CA ASN A 127 -2.89 27.80 -20.11
C ASN A 127 -4.10 28.42 -20.84
N ALA A 128 -5.26 27.77 -20.82
CA ALA A 128 -6.48 28.31 -21.40
C ALA A 128 -6.97 29.59 -20.67
N LEU A 129 -6.87 29.63 -19.34
CA LEU A 129 -7.22 30.83 -18.56
C LEU A 129 -6.21 31.97 -18.78
N ASP A 130 -4.91 31.66 -18.81
CA ASP A 130 -3.86 32.64 -19.10
C ASP A 130 -4.03 33.25 -20.49
N GLY A 131 -4.41 32.44 -21.49
CA GLY A 131 -4.77 32.92 -22.83
C GLY A 131 -5.95 33.89 -22.81
N LYS A 132 -7.07 33.53 -22.15
CA LYS A 132 -8.24 34.41 -22.02
C LYS A 132 -7.91 35.71 -21.26
N ALA A 133 -7.07 35.63 -20.24
CA ALA A 133 -6.63 36.80 -19.47
C ALA A 133 -5.81 37.74 -20.36
N SER A 134 -4.90 37.20 -21.17
CA SER A 134 -4.11 37.97 -22.13
C SER A 134 -4.99 38.64 -23.20
N GLU A 135 -5.95 37.91 -23.77
CA GLU A 135 -6.93 38.47 -24.72
C GLU A 135 -7.76 39.59 -24.12
N ALA A 136 -8.30 39.39 -22.92
CA ALA A 136 -9.09 40.40 -22.22
C ALA A 136 -8.25 41.64 -21.88
N GLN A 137 -6.99 41.47 -21.47
CA GLN A 137 -6.07 42.57 -21.24
C GLN A 137 -5.80 43.35 -22.53
N GLY A 138 -5.56 42.66 -23.65
CA GLY A 138 -5.40 43.29 -24.96
C GLY A 138 -6.64 44.08 -25.39
N ALA A 139 -7.84 43.51 -25.21
CA ALA A 139 -9.10 44.18 -25.52
C ALA A 139 -9.34 45.43 -24.65
N LEU A 140 -8.98 45.37 -23.36
CA LEU A 140 -9.09 46.50 -22.45
C LEU A 140 -8.15 47.65 -22.86
N VAL A 141 -6.90 47.34 -23.22
CA VAL A 141 -5.95 48.35 -23.71
C VAL A 141 -6.47 49.02 -24.98
N ALA A 142 -6.94 48.23 -25.95
CA ALA A 142 -7.52 48.76 -27.19
C ALA A 142 -8.76 49.64 -26.93
N ALA A 143 -9.63 49.24 -25.99
CA ALA A 143 -10.80 50.04 -25.60
C ALA A 143 -10.39 51.36 -24.94
N MET A 144 -9.37 51.35 -24.07
CA MET A 144 -8.82 52.57 -23.47
C MET A 144 -8.27 53.54 -24.52
N GLU A 145 -7.52 53.03 -25.51
CA GLU A 145 -7.02 53.84 -26.63
C GLU A 145 -8.19 54.45 -27.45
N GLY A 146 -9.24 53.67 -27.70
CA GLY A 146 -10.45 54.16 -28.36
C GLY A 146 -11.19 55.26 -27.58
N VAL A 147 -11.27 55.14 -26.25
CA VAL A 147 -11.85 56.18 -25.39
C VAL A 147 -11.01 57.46 -25.41
N VAL A 148 -9.68 57.34 -25.38
CA VAL A 148 -8.79 58.50 -25.48
C VAL A 148 -8.95 59.21 -26.84
N ALA A 149 -8.97 58.47 -27.94
CA ALA A 149 -9.13 59.02 -29.29
C ALA A 149 -10.50 59.67 -29.53
N THR A 150 -11.57 59.08 -29.01
CA THR A 150 -12.92 59.67 -29.11
C THR A 150 -13.03 60.93 -28.26
N ARG A 151 -12.45 60.94 -27.07
CA ARG A 151 -12.44 62.14 -26.21
C ARG A 151 -11.71 63.31 -26.87
N SER A 152 -10.52 63.09 -27.43
CA SER A 152 -9.79 64.16 -28.14
C SER A 152 -10.57 64.68 -29.34
N GLY A 153 -11.24 63.80 -30.09
CA GLY A 153 -12.10 64.21 -31.21
C GLY A 153 -13.32 65.04 -30.78
N VAL A 154 -13.92 64.74 -29.64
CA VAL A 154 -15.03 65.54 -29.06
C VAL A 154 -14.54 66.91 -28.59
N GLU A 155 -13.37 66.98 -27.95
CA GLU A 155 -12.75 68.24 -27.51
C GLU A 155 -12.48 69.15 -28.73
N GLU A 156 -11.83 68.66 -29.77
CA GLU A 156 -11.59 69.42 -31.02
C GLU A 156 -12.88 69.88 -31.72
N ALA A 157 -13.91 69.03 -31.76
CA ALA A 157 -15.19 69.38 -32.36
C ALA A 157 -15.91 70.48 -31.57
N SER A 158 -15.81 70.45 -30.23
CA SER A 158 -16.41 71.45 -29.36
C SER A 158 -15.75 72.83 -29.51
N GLU A 159 -14.43 72.88 -29.71
CA GLU A 159 -13.70 74.13 -29.96
C GLU A 159 -14.10 74.76 -31.30
N ARG A 160 -14.32 73.97 -32.36
CA ARG A 160 -14.74 74.48 -33.69
C ARG A 160 -16.14 75.07 -33.72
N VAL A 161 -17.05 74.63 -32.84
CA VAL A 161 -18.42 75.15 -32.76
C VAL A 161 -18.48 76.47 -31.99
N ALA A 162 -17.49 76.75 -31.14
CA ALA A 162 -17.44 77.96 -30.32
C ALA A 162 -16.86 79.19 -31.06
N THR A 163 -16.27 78.99 -32.24
CA THR A 163 -15.70 80.05 -33.11
C THR A 163 -16.66 80.45 -34.21
#